data_AF-A0A976CD44-F1
#
_entry.id   AF-A0A976CD44-F1
#
_cell.length_a   1.000
_cell.length_b   1.000
_cell.length_c   1.000
_cell.angle_alpha   90.00
_cell.angle_beta   90.00
_cell.angle_gamma   90.00
#
_symmetry.space_group_name_H-M   'P 1'
#
loop_
_entity.id
_entity.type
_entity.pdbx_description
1 polymer ?
#
loop_
_entity_poly.entity_id
_entity_poly.type
_entity_poly.pdbx_seq_one_letter_code
_entity_poly.pdbx_strand_id
1 'polypeptide(L)'
;MEQGKFKKKILKDLIILLQWIGRFIKIRQIQKEDFERFDYIIAMDRSVYQNILSYKIRVSNATEINIMLMRSFDDNKGILDVPDPYYGTTKDFEEMNQILSRCMNNFLKFLKD
;
A
#
# COMPACT_ATOMS: atom_id res chain seq x y z
N MET A 1 4.06 -44.18 -31.81
CA MET A 1 4.17 -42.90 -32.54
C MET A 1 3.12 -41.99 -31.91
N GLU A 2 3.37 -40.89 -31.21
CA GLU A 2 4.54 -40.07 -30.89
C GLU A 2 4.28 -39.42 -29.52
N GLN A 3 5.36 -39.12 -28.81
CA GLN A 3 5.34 -38.35 -27.57
C GLN A 3 5.07 -36.86 -27.85
N GLY A 4 4.40 -36.15 -26.92
CA GLY A 4 4.59 -34.71 -26.78
C GLY A 4 3.38 -33.89 -26.38
N LYS A 5 3.17 -33.71 -25.07
CA LYS A 5 3.19 -32.41 -24.35
C LYS A 5 2.54 -32.52 -22.98
N PHE A 6 3.38 -32.91 -22.02
CA PHE A 6 3.28 -32.48 -20.63
C PHE A 6 3.17 -30.93 -20.57
N LYS A 7 2.51 -30.41 -19.53
CA LYS A 7 2.20 -28.99 -19.21
C LYS A 7 0.90 -28.42 -19.79
N LYS A 8 -0.21 -28.71 -19.10
CA LYS A 8 -1.34 -27.76 -18.93
C LYS A 8 -2.15 -28.09 -17.67
N LYS A 9 -1.48 -28.08 -16.52
CA LYS A 9 -2.13 -28.17 -15.19
C LYS A 9 -1.53 -27.19 -14.18
N ILE A 10 -1.16 -26.00 -14.64
CA ILE A 10 -0.71 -24.89 -13.77
C ILE A 10 -1.23 -23.62 -14.42
N LEU A 11 -2.49 -23.25 -14.14
CA LEU A 11 -2.97 -21.87 -14.27
C LEU A 11 -4.31 -21.62 -13.56
N LYS A 12 -5.05 -22.68 -13.16
CA LYS A 12 -6.26 -22.52 -12.32
C LYS A 12 -5.96 -22.44 -10.82
N ASP A 13 -4.85 -23.01 -10.36
CA ASP A 13 -4.57 -23.09 -8.92
C ASP A 13 -4.00 -21.80 -8.32
N LEU A 14 -3.42 -20.90 -9.13
CA LEU A 14 -2.79 -19.67 -8.63
C LEU A 14 -3.81 -18.61 -8.19
N ILE A 15 -5.01 -18.59 -8.80
CA ILE A 15 -6.12 -17.71 -8.39
C ILE A 15 -6.84 -18.27 -7.15
N ILE A 16 -6.89 -19.59 -6.97
CA ILE A 16 -7.48 -20.23 -5.79
C ILE A 16 -6.55 -20.17 -4.57
N LEU A 17 -5.23 -20.26 -4.78
CA LEU A 17 -4.22 -20.15 -3.70
C LEU A 17 -4.21 -18.78 -3.00
N LEU A 18 -4.48 -17.69 -3.72
CA LEU A 18 -4.54 -16.35 -3.12
C LEU A 18 -5.82 -16.10 -2.30
N GLN A 19 -6.91 -16.84 -2.57
CA GLN A 19 -8.10 -16.85 -1.69
C GLN A 19 -7.91 -17.69 -0.43
N TRP A 20 -6.96 -18.64 -0.42
CA TRP A 20 -6.81 -19.61 0.67
C TRP A 20 -5.86 -19.15 1.79
N ILE A 21 -5.02 -18.14 1.55
CA ILE A 21 -4.20 -17.49 2.58
C ILE A 21 -5.00 -16.29 3.12
N GLY A 22 -6.03 -16.56 3.91
CA GLY A 22 -6.94 -15.57 4.48
C GLY A 22 -6.27 -14.56 5.40
N ARG A 23 -5.57 -13.56 4.86
CA ARG A 23 -5.38 -12.27 5.54
C ARG A 23 -6.60 -11.41 5.22
N PHE A 24 -7.67 -11.60 5.99
CA PHE A 24 -8.76 -10.64 6.01
C PHE A 24 -8.22 -9.30 6.50
N ILE A 25 -8.01 -8.36 5.57
CA ILE A 25 -7.71 -6.97 5.94
C ILE A 25 -9.00 -6.40 6.51
N LYS A 26 -9.01 -6.15 7.82
CA LYS A 26 -10.10 -5.43 8.48
C LYS A 26 -9.77 -3.94 8.46
N ILE A 27 -10.70 -3.16 7.92
CA ILE A 27 -10.65 -1.71 8.02
C ILE A 27 -10.85 -1.36 9.49
N ARG A 28 -9.97 -0.52 10.02
CA ARG A 28 -10.08 0.05 11.36
C ARG A 28 -9.61 1.50 11.34
N GLN A 29 -10.08 2.28 12.30
CA GLN A 29 -9.56 3.63 12.52
C GLN A 29 -8.19 3.57 13.21
N ILE A 30 -7.37 4.59 12.95
CA ILE A 30 -6.13 4.83 13.70
C ILE A 30 -6.47 5.09 15.17
N GLN A 31 -5.68 4.52 16.07
CA GLN A 31 -5.79 4.69 17.52
C GLN A 31 -4.52 5.32 18.08
N LYS A 32 -4.59 5.84 19.30
CA LYS A 32 -3.43 6.47 19.96
C LYS A 32 -2.22 5.51 20.00
N GLU A 33 -2.47 4.24 20.31
CA GLU A 33 -1.46 3.21 20.49
C GLU A 33 -0.69 2.92 19.19
N ASP A 34 -1.26 3.26 18.03
CA ASP A 34 -0.57 3.10 16.75
C ASP A 34 0.67 4.00 16.65
N PHE A 35 0.64 5.18 17.26
CA PHE A 35 1.77 6.12 17.24
C PHE A 35 2.96 5.67 18.09
N GLU A 36 2.73 4.77 19.04
CA GLU A 36 3.79 4.20 19.89
C GLU A 36 4.24 2.83 19.37
N ARG A 37 3.36 2.13 18.63
CA ARG A 37 3.60 0.77 18.16
C ARG A 37 4.38 0.68 16.86
N PHE A 38 4.22 1.66 15.96
CA PHE A 38 4.81 1.62 14.63
C PHE A 38 5.93 2.65 14.48
N ASP A 39 6.96 2.28 13.71
CA ASP A 39 8.03 3.21 13.34
C ASP A 39 7.64 4.13 12.17
N TYR A 40 6.73 3.63 11.32
CA TYR A 40 6.24 4.32 10.12
C TYR A 40 4.72 4.21 9.97
N ILE A 41 4.07 5.33 9.66
CA ILE A 41 2.67 5.41 9.23
C ILE A 41 2.63 6.07 7.85
N ILE A 42 2.12 5.34 6.86
CA ILE A 42 2.09 5.79 5.47
C ILE A 42 0.66 6.18 5.06
N ALA A 43 0.47 7.45 4.71
CA ALA A 43 -0.78 7.99 4.20
C ALA A 43 -0.84 7.91 2.67
N MET A 44 -2.02 7.59 2.12
CA MET A 44 -2.22 7.48 0.67
C MET A 44 -2.45 8.82 -0.01
N ASP A 45 -2.94 9.81 0.72
CA ASP A 45 -3.18 11.16 0.22
C ASP A 45 -2.96 12.21 1.31
N ARG A 46 -2.93 13.48 0.90
CA ARG A 46 -2.72 14.62 1.79
C ARG A 46 -3.83 14.79 2.82
N SER A 47 -5.08 14.46 2.52
CA SER A 47 -6.18 14.60 3.48
C SER A 47 -6.03 13.61 4.64
N VAL A 48 -5.72 12.35 4.33
CA VAL A 48 -5.43 11.31 5.32
C VAL A 48 -4.20 11.68 6.13
N TYR A 49 -3.15 12.17 5.48
CA TYR A 49 -1.93 12.64 6.15
C TYR A 49 -2.23 13.76 7.18
N GLN A 50 -2.95 14.80 6.77
CA GLN A 50 -3.30 15.91 7.65
C GLN A 50 -4.21 15.48 8.81
N ASN A 51 -5.14 14.54 8.55
CA ASN A 51 -6.00 13.97 9.60
C ASN A 51 -5.19 13.19 10.63
N ILE A 52 -4.20 12.38 10.19
CA ILE A 52 -3.32 11.62 11.08
C ILE A 52 -2.46 12.58 11.92
N LEU A 53 -1.85 13.60 11.30
CA LEU A 53 -1.05 14.60 12.02
C LEU A 53 -1.89 15.34 13.08
N SER A 54 -3.07 15.81 12.68
CA SER A 54 -3.99 16.52 13.58
C SER A 54 -4.45 15.63 14.73
N TYR A 55 -4.70 14.34 14.47
CA TYR A 55 -5.05 13.39 15.51
C TYR A 55 -3.87 13.13 16.45
N LYS A 56 -2.67 12.88 15.93
CA LYS A 56 -1.45 12.68 16.73
C LYS A 56 -1.22 13.81 17.72
N ILE A 57 -1.25 15.07 17.25
CA ILE A 57 -1.06 16.26 18.09
C ILE A 57 -2.01 16.29 19.28
N ARG A 58 -3.25 15.78 19.11
CA ARG A 58 -4.25 15.76 20.18
C ARG A 58 -4.09 14.60 21.15
N VAL A 59 -3.59 13.45 20.71
CA VAL A 59 -3.71 12.19 21.48
C VAL A 59 -2.39 11.55 21.88
N SER A 60 -1.27 11.91 21.26
CA SER A 60 0.03 11.26 21.49
C SER A 60 1.20 12.24 21.48
N ASN A 61 2.14 12.00 22.40
CA ASN A 61 3.42 12.71 22.47
C ASN A 61 4.56 11.94 21.79
N ALA A 62 4.26 10.86 21.04
CA ALA A 62 5.28 10.07 20.36
C ALA A 62 6.12 10.95 19.42
N THR A 63 7.43 10.93 19.58
CA THR A 63 8.37 11.74 18.78
C THR A 63 9.10 10.92 17.72
N GLU A 64 9.17 9.60 17.88
CA GLU A 64 9.98 8.71 17.03
C GLU A 64 9.23 8.20 15.80
N ILE A 65 7.90 8.32 15.77
CA ILE A 65 7.06 7.86 14.65
C ILE A 65 7.25 8.74 13.40
N ASN A 66 7.52 8.10 12.26
CA ASN A 66 7.62 8.74 10.96
C ASN A 66 6.28 8.66 10.21
N ILE A 67 5.63 9.80 10.01
CA ILE A 67 4.39 9.89 9.22
C ILE A 67 4.74 10.45 7.86
N MET A 68 4.46 9.72 6.78
CA MET A 68 4.88 10.05 5.41
C MET A 68 3.75 9.82 4.40
N LEU A 69 3.89 10.43 3.21
CA LEU A 69 2.98 10.20 2.09
C LEU A 69 3.53 9.10 1.20
N MET A 70 2.70 8.15 0.76
CA MET A 70 3.15 7.07 -0.12
C MET A 70 3.82 7.61 -1.40
N ARG A 71 3.24 8.67 -1.97
CA ARG A 71 3.72 9.32 -3.20
C ARG A 71 4.99 10.16 -3.01
N SER A 72 5.49 10.36 -1.78
CA SER A 72 6.82 10.97 -1.62
C SER A 72 7.95 10.05 -2.09
N PHE A 73 7.65 8.76 -2.26
CA PHE A 73 8.56 7.77 -2.82
C PHE A 73 8.38 7.57 -4.33
N ASP A 74 7.57 8.41 -4.99
CA ASP A 74 7.46 8.39 -6.45
C ASP A 74 8.63 9.14 -7.10
N ASP A 75 9.22 8.55 -8.13
CA ASP A 75 10.21 9.21 -8.99
C ASP A 75 9.58 10.38 -9.77
N ASN A 76 8.26 10.31 -10.02
CA ASN A 76 7.50 11.36 -10.68
C ASN A 76 7.09 12.46 -9.70
N LYS A 77 7.92 13.51 -9.63
CA LYS A 77 7.74 14.64 -8.72
C LYS A 77 6.55 15.52 -9.14
N GLY A 78 5.60 15.73 -8.23
CA GLY A 78 4.57 16.77 -8.37
C GLY A 78 3.18 16.40 -7.87
N ILE A 79 2.81 15.12 -7.92
CA ILE A 79 1.51 14.63 -7.44
C ILE A 79 1.75 13.77 -6.20
N LEU A 80 1.26 14.24 -5.06
CA LEU A 80 1.46 13.60 -3.74
C LEU A 80 0.28 12.75 -3.28
N ASP A 81 -0.81 12.75 -4.03
CA ASP A 81 -2.01 11.97 -3.74
C ASP A 81 -2.04 10.72 -4.62
N VAL A 82 -2.33 9.56 -4.04
CA VAL A 82 -2.64 8.36 -4.82
C VAL A 82 -4.04 8.54 -5.41
N PRO A 83 -4.23 8.37 -6.73
CA PRO A 83 -5.55 8.49 -7.35
C PRO A 83 -6.48 7.40 -6.80
N ASP A 84 -7.70 7.80 -6.45
CA ASP A 84 -8.73 6.90 -5.94
C ASP A 84 -9.39 6.12 -7.09
N PRO A 85 -9.27 4.79 -7.15
CA PRO A 85 -9.86 3.99 -8.23
C PRO A 85 -11.33 3.65 -8.01
N TYR A 86 -11.91 3.91 -6.82
CA TYR A 86 -13.22 3.35 -6.43
C TYR A 86 -14.39 3.82 -7.31
N TYR A 87 -14.26 4.99 -7.93
CA TYR A 87 -15.25 5.54 -8.86
C TYR A 87 -14.76 5.55 -10.31
N GLY A 88 -13.62 4.91 -10.57
CA GLY A 88 -12.95 4.89 -11.87
C GLY A 88 -13.26 3.65 -12.71
N THR A 89 -12.54 3.55 -13.81
CA THR A 89 -12.48 2.43 -14.74
C THR A 89 -11.38 1.44 -14.33
N THR A 90 -11.33 0.29 -14.99
CA THR A 90 -10.21 -0.67 -14.84
C THR A 90 -8.85 -0.03 -15.09
N LYS A 91 -8.77 0.93 -16.01
CA LYS A 91 -7.54 1.65 -16.32
C LYS A 91 -7.06 2.49 -15.14
N ASP A 92 -7.97 3.13 -14.42
CA ASP A 92 -7.64 3.95 -13.24
C ASP A 92 -7.09 3.07 -12.11
N PHE A 93 -7.63 1.85 -11.96
CA PHE A 93 -7.09 0.85 -11.04
C PHE A 93 -5.69 0.36 -11.45
N GLU A 94 -5.46 0.09 -12.73
CA GLU A 94 -4.13 -0.27 -13.25
C GLU A 94 -3.10 0.84 -13.01
N GLU A 95 -3.48 2.09 -13.26
CA GLU A 95 -2.62 3.25 -13.03
C GLU A 95 -2.26 3.40 -11.54
N MET A 96 -3.27 3.35 -10.65
CA MET A 96 -3.05 3.37 -9.20
C MET A 96 -2.10 2.23 -8.77
N ASN A 97 -2.28 1.02 -9.28
CA ASN A 97 -1.41 -0.11 -8.95
C ASN A 97 0.03 0.09 -9.42
N GLN A 98 0.24 0.63 -10.62
CA GLN A 98 1.58 0.93 -11.13
C GLN A 98 2.28 1.98 -10.26
N ILE A 99 1.54 3.02 -9.87
CA ILE A 99 1.99 4.05 -8.94
C ILE A 99 2.42 3.43 -7.61
N LEU A 100 1.53 2.67 -6.97
CA LEU A 100 1.80 2.06 -5.66
C LEU A 100 2.98 1.10 -5.74
N SER A 101 3.08 0.30 -6.80
CA SER A 101 4.18 -0.64 -7.00
C SER A 101 5.54 0.06 -7.06
N ARG A 102 5.65 1.16 -7.82
CA ARG A 102 6.89 1.95 -7.91
C ARG A 102 7.23 2.62 -6.57
N CYS A 103 6.26 3.28 -5.96
CA CYS A 103 6.46 3.94 -4.66
C CYS A 103 6.90 2.92 -3.60
N MET A 104 6.30 1.72 -3.58
CA MET A 104 6.65 0.67 -2.62
C MET A 104 8.08 0.18 -2.82
N ASN A 105 8.51 0.00 -4.07
CA ASN A 105 9.90 -0.38 -4.36
C ASN A 105 10.90 0.67 -3.86
N ASN A 106 10.58 1.95 -3.99
CA ASN A 106 11.44 3.03 -3.50
C ASN A 106 11.40 3.16 -1.97
N PHE A 107 10.24 2.98 -1.36
CA PHE A 107 10.12 2.92 0.11
C PHE A 107 10.93 1.76 0.70
N LEU A 108 10.90 0.58 0.07
CA LEU A 108 11.71 -0.56 0.49
C LEU A 108 13.21 -0.34 0.36
N LYS A 109 13.66 0.49 -0.59
CA LYS A 109 15.07 0.91 -0.67
C LYS A 109 15.41 1.86 0.48
N PHE A 110 14.55 2.86 0.71
CA PHE A 110 14.69 3.81 1.82
C PHE A 110 14.79 3.12 3.19
N LEU A 111 14.09 2.01 3.41
CA LEU A 111 14.18 1.25 4.67
C LEU A 111 15.47 0.42 4.84
N LYS A 112 16.23 0.20 3.77
CA LYS A 112 17.46 -0.60 3.78
C LYS A 112 18.73 0.24 3.94
N ASP A 113 18.60 1.55 3.77
CA ASP A 113 19.66 2.53 3.95
C ASP A 113 19.75 2.96 5.43
#